data_AF-A0A257LR59-F1
#
_entry.id   AF-A0A257LR59-F1
#
_cell.length_a   1.000
_cell.length_b   1.000
_cell.length_c   1.000
_cell.angle_alpha   90.00
_cell.angle_beta   90.00
_cell.angle_gamma   90.00
#
_symmetry.space_group_name_H-M   'P 1'
#
loop_
_entity.id
_entity.type
_entity.pdbx_description
1 polymer ?
#
loop_
_entity_poly.entity_id
_entity_poly.type
_entity_poly.pdbx_seq_one_letter_code
_entity_poly.pdbx_strand_id
1 'polypeptide(L)'
;RGEGDRSSLLPKPLSAEDLQGRHRTVSSRAAENLFWLGRYTERAENSVRLARVALEALPEASAPVLQLLGQLISFHGLVGPRVPAPIKAPRVFERALVHGLRGGGWAATDGNTASSVAYNLRCLRQCAQSLRERLSPEHWQLIQEVDEHFEQHLEAVLAEGEGHAAAPDVLGVLARAATHLAAITGAQTDRMTRDDGWRLLSVGRQIERLDMLAHALALGFEHHLHEADDGFALLLGLFDSVITYRAQFQARREVLPLLHLLVLDTDNPRSLAWVARTMRDRLRKLARHDADWVQAVTAGLPNPEEWPLDELASTDDQGRHGALIAALQGCSAAARTLSDEISRRLFVHVVSADRRVWQ
;
A
#
# COMPACT_ATOMS: atom_id res chain seq x y z
N ARG A 1 26.77 -43.06 -52.43
CA ARG A 1 25.43 -42.78 -51.89
C ARG A 1 25.65 -42.21 -50.50
N GLY A 2 25.60 -40.89 -50.33
CA GLY A 2 25.73 -40.27 -49.02
C GLY A 2 24.42 -40.42 -48.26
N GLU A 3 24.45 -41.06 -47.10
CA GLU A 3 23.35 -41.02 -46.13
C GLU A 3 23.16 -39.56 -45.70
N GLY A 4 22.03 -38.97 -46.11
CA GLY A 4 21.65 -37.65 -45.67
C GLY A 4 21.39 -37.68 -44.17
N ASP A 5 22.16 -36.90 -43.43
CA ASP A 5 21.98 -36.67 -42.00
C ASP A 5 20.55 -36.15 -41.75
N ARG A 6 19.74 -36.96 -41.05
CA ARG A 6 18.36 -36.65 -40.67
C ARG A 6 18.30 -35.95 -39.31
N SER A 7 19.24 -35.06 -39.03
CA SER A 7 19.19 -34.22 -37.83
C SER A 7 18.11 -33.15 -38.02
N SER A 8 16.90 -33.44 -37.51
CA SER A 8 15.81 -32.47 -37.46
C SER A 8 16.21 -31.31 -36.54
N LEU A 9 16.19 -30.09 -37.06
CA LEU A 9 16.40 -28.85 -36.30
C LEU A 9 15.18 -28.47 -35.43
N LEU A 10 14.11 -29.27 -35.45
CA LEU A 10 12.94 -29.03 -34.63
C LEU A 10 13.24 -29.36 -33.15
N PRO A 11 12.78 -28.51 -32.21
CA PRO A 11 12.89 -28.81 -30.79
C PRO A 11 12.24 -30.16 -30.47
N LYS A 12 12.95 -30.99 -29.69
CA LYS A 12 12.35 -32.24 -29.20
C LYS A 12 11.16 -31.92 -28.29
N PRO A 13 10.07 -32.71 -28.33
CA PRO A 13 9.01 -32.61 -27.34
C PRO A 13 9.57 -32.72 -25.92
N LEU A 14 9.09 -31.87 -25.01
CA LEU A 14 9.48 -31.90 -23.60
C LEU A 14 8.99 -33.20 -22.95
N SER A 15 9.84 -33.82 -22.13
CA SER A 15 9.49 -34.95 -21.28
C SER A 15 8.86 -34.50 -19.96
N ALA A 16 8.26 -35.43 -19.22
CA ALA A 16 7.79 -35.16 -17.86
C ALA A 16 8.94 -34.74 -16.92
N GLU A 17 10.13 -35.30 -17.12
CA GLU A 17 11.34 -34.97 -16.37
C GLU A 17 11.81 -33.54 -16.65
N ASP A 18 11.78 -33.09 -17.91
CA ASP A 18 12.11 -31.70 -18.30
C ASP A 18 11.17 -30.64 -17.68
N LEU A 19 10.00 -31.07 -17.22
CA LEU A 19 8.98 -30.23 -16.60
C LEU A 19 9.01 -30.27 -15.08
N GLN A 20 9.67 -31.28 -14.47
CA GLN A 20 9.82 -31.34 -13.02
C GLN A 20 10.66 -30.15 -12.53
N GLY A 21 10.10 -29.35 -11.63
CA GLY A 21 10.77 -28.17 -11.08
C GLY A 21 10.92 -27.00 -12.06
N ARG A 22 10.33 -27.07 -13.27
CA ARG A 22 10.41 -25.96 -14.23
C ARG A 22 9.64 -24.75 -13.71
N HIS A 23 10.35 -23.66 -13.47
CA HIS A 23 9.79 -22.40 -13.02
C HIS A 23 10.14 -21.26 -13.96
N ARG A 24 9.23 -20.28 -14.07
CA ARG A 24 9.52 -19.04 -14.77
C ARG A 24 10.54 -18.25 -13.95
N THR A 25 11.74 -18.11 -14.46
CA THR A 25 12.77 -17.26 -13.85
C THR A 25 12.36 -15.79 -13.93
N VAL A 26 12.75 -15.03 -12.92
CA VAL A 26 12.48 -13.59 -12.83
C VAL A 26 13.82 -12.88 -12.76
N SER A 27 14.08 -11.90 -13.63
CA SER A 27 15.31 -11.11 -13.53
C SER A 27 15.27 -10.21 -12.29
N SER A 28 16.43 -9.82 -11.73
CA SER A 28 16.48 -8.90 -10.59
C SER A 28 15.73 -7.58 -10.89
N ARG A 29 15.89 -7.04 -12.11
CA ARG A 29 15.15 -5.85 -12.56
C ARG A 29 13.63 -6.07 -12.65
N ALA A 30 13.17 -7.23 -13.14
CA ALA A 30 11.74 -7.51 -13.19
C ALA A 30 11.17 -7.71 -11.77
N ALA A 31 11.93 -8.35 -10.88
CA ALA A 31 11.59 -8.51 -9.47
C ALA A 31 11.49 -7.16 -8.75
N GLU A 32 12.45 -6.26 -8.96
CA GLU A 32 12.45 -4.90 -8.44
C GLU A 32 11.23 -4.11 -8.93
N ASN A 33 10.97 -4.11 -10.24
CA ASN A 33 9.82 -3.41 -10.80
C ASN A 33 8.50 -3.98 -10.28
N LEU A 34 8.36 -5.30 -10.09
CA LEU A 34 7.14 -5.89 -9.53
C LEU A 34 6.94 -5.55 -8.06
N PHE A 35 8.02 -5.56 -7.27
CA PHE A 35 7.99 -5.12 -5.87
C PHE A 35 7.51 -3.68 -5.76
N TRP A 36 8.12 -2.77 -6.53
CA TRP A 36 7.74 -1.36 -6.53
C TRP A 36 6.36 -1.12 -7.16
N LEU A 37 5.96 -1.86 -8.19
CA LEU A 37 4.61 -1.83 -8.76
C LEU A 37 3.57 -2.09 -7.66
N GLY A 38 3.79 -3.11 -6.82
CA GLY A 38 2.94 -3.39 -5.67
C GLY A 38 2.87 -2.23 -4.69
N ARG A 39 4.03 -1.68 -4.30
CA ARG A 39 4.09 -0.55 -3.36
C ARG A 39 3.39 0.70 -3.87
N TYR A 40 3.65 1.10 -5.11
CA TYR A 40 3.02 2.27 -5.72
C TYR A 40 1.52 2.08 -5.93
N THR A 41 1.06 0.84 -6.19
CA THR A 41 -0.38 0.52 -6.22
C THR A 41 -1.02 0.84 -4.87
N GLU A 42 -0.47 0.31 -3.77
CA GLU A 42 -1.02 0.50 -2.43
C GLU A 42 -0.88 1.95 -1.93
N ARG A 43 0.25 2.62 -2.23
CA ARG A 43 0.43 4.05 -1.92
C ARG A 43 -0.56 4.94 -2.65
N ALA A 44 -0.85 4.67 -3.92
CA ALA A 44 -1.86 5.40 -4.67
C ALA A 44 -3.25 5.19 -4.06
N GLU A 45 -3.63 3.95 -3.73
CA GLU A 45 -4.90 3.64 -3.03
C GLU A 45 -5.01 4.39 -1.70
N ASN A 46 -3.97 4.34 -0.88
CA ASN A 46 -3.92 5.02 0.42
C ASN A 46 -4.00 6.54 0.26
N SER A 47 -3.27 7.11 -0.69
CA SER A 47 -3.26 8.57 -0.95
C SER A 47 -4.63 9.05 -1.41
N VAL A 48 -5.27 8.32 -2.34
CA VAL A 48 -6.62 8.63 -2.82
C VAL A 48 -7.63 8.54 -1.67
N ARG A 49 -7.56 7.48 -0.86
CA ARG A 49 -8.46 7.28 0.30
C ARG A 49 -8.29 8.40 1.33
N LEU A 50 -7.06 8.70 1.74
CA LEU A 50 -6.77 9.76 2.72
C LEU A 50 -7.23 11.13 2.23
N ALA A 51 -6.96 11.47 0.97
CA ALA A 51 -7.42 12.73 0.39
C ALA A 51 -8.95 12.84 0.40
N ARG A 52 -9.66 11.79 0.00
CA ARG A 52 -11.14 11.78 0.02
C ARG A 52 -11.70 11.98 1.41
N VAL A 53 -11.26 11.14 2.35
CA VAL A 53 -11.72 11.17 3.75
C VAL A 53 -11.46 12.54 4.36
N ALA A 54 -10.30 13.15 4.08
CA ALA A 54 -10.01 14.48 4.59
C ALA A 54 -10.89 15.57 3.96
N LEU A 55 -11.05 15.59 2.64
CA LEU A 55 -11.92 16.56 1.98
C LEU A 55 -13.38 16.45 2.44
N GLU A 56 -13.87 15.22 2.66
CA GLU A 56 -15.20 14.94 3.21
C GLU A 56 -15.31 15.37 4.69
N ALA A 57 -14.26 15.24 5.49
CA ALA A 57 -14.24 15.54 6.92
C ALA A 57 -14.06 17.04 7.25
N LEU A 58 -13.39 17.81 6.39
CA LEU A 58 -13.05 19.23 6.66
C LEU A 58 -14.22 20.13 7.11
N PRO A 59 -15.47 19.99 6.59
CA PRO A 59 -16.56 20.88 6.97
C PRO A 59 -17.07 20.70 8.40
N GLU A 60 -17.10 19.46 8.92
CA GLU A 60 -17.89 19.12 10.11
C GLU A 60 -17.17 18.21 11.13
N ALA A 61 -15.97 17.70 10.83
CA ALA A 61 -15.30 16.75 11.71
C ALA A 61 -14.81 17.37 13.03
N SER A 62 -14.73 16.53 14.06
CA SER A 62 -14.21 16.89 15.37
C SER A 62 -12.71 17.25 15.34
N ALA A 63 -12.28 18.02 16.34
CA ALA A 63 -10.88 18.43 16.47
C ALA A 63 -9.87 17.25 16.49
N PRO A 64 -10.10 16.13 17.21
CA PRO A 64 -9.23 14.95 17.14
C PRO A 64 -9.12 14.36 15.73
N VAL A 65 -10.23 14.27 15.01
CA VAL A 65 -10.25 13.76 13.62
C VAL A 65 -9.44 14.66 12.70
N LEU A 66 -9.66 15.98 12.76
CA LEU A 66 -8.90 16.93 11.95
C LEU A 66 -7.41 16.90 12.29
N GLN A 67 -7.05 16.76 13.57
CA GLN A 67 -5.67 16.65 14.03
C GLN A 67 -4.97 15.41 13.44
N LEU A 68 -5.63 14.24 13.49
CA LEU A 68 -5.12 13.01 12.90
C LEU A 68 -4.99 13.09 11.38
N LEU A 69 -6.02 13.56 10.68
CA LEU A 69 -6.01 13.67 9.21
C LEU A 69 -4.94 14.65 8.74
N GLY A 70 -4.77 15.77 9.45
CA GLY A 70 -3.69 16.72 9.20
C GLY A 70 -2.32 16.07 9.29
N GLN A 71 -2.06 15.30 10.35
CA GLN A 71 -0.79 14.60 10.55
C GLN A 71 -0.55 13.52 9.48
N LEU A 72 -1.54 12.68 9.19
CA LEU A 72 -1.42 11.65 8.15
C LEU A 72 -1.15 12.25 6.78
N ILE A 73 -1.88 13.31 6.39
CA ILE A 73 -1.70 13.97 5.09
C ILE A 73 -0.31 14.59 4.99
N SER A 74 0.15 15.28 6.04
CA SER A 74 1.50 15.84 6.08
C SER A 74 2.58 14.77 6.04
N PHE A 75 2.43 13.69 6.82
CA PHE A 75 3.38 12.58 6.87
C PHE A 75 3.51 11.87 5.52
N HIS A 76 2.38 11.62 4.84
CA HIS A 76 2.35 11.02 3.52
C HIS A 76 2.60 12.02 2.37
N GLY A 77 3.02 13.25 2.67
CA GLY A 77 3.52 14.26 1.72
C GLY A 77 2.47 14.88 0.80
N LEU A 78 1.18 14.65 1.05
CA LEU A 78 0.08 15.21 0.26
C LEU A 78 -0.05 16.73 0.39
N VAL A 79 0.54 17.33 1.43
CA VAL A 79 0.68 18.78 1.61
C VAL A 79 2.11 19.12 2.02
N GLY A 80 2.54 20.36 1.77
CA GLY A 80 3.86 20.84 2.17
C GLY A 80 4.02 20.98 3.69
N PRO A 81 5.25 20.91 4.23
CA PRO A 81 5.53 20.94 5.68
C PRO A 81 5.13 22.26 6.36
N ARG A 82 4.97 23.34 5.58
CA ARG A 82 4.56 24.67 6.05
C ARG A 82 3.05 24.90 6.00
N VAL A 83 2.27 23.93 5.52
CA VAL A 83 0.82 24.04 5.45
C VAL A 83 0.27 23.96 6.87
N PRO A 84 -0.53 24.95 7.33
CA PRO A 84 -1.11 24.93 8.67
C PRO A 84 -2.07 23.75 8.85
N ALA A 85 -2.14 23.22 10.07
CA ALA A 85 -3.07 22.14 10.42
C ALA A 85 -4.53 22.52 10.09
N PRO A 86 -5.37 21.55 9.67
CA PRO A 86 -6.75 21.81 9.25
C PRO A 86 -7.60 22.44 10.36
N ILE A 87 -7.32 22.12 11.63
CA ILE A 87 -8.00 22.75 12.79
C ILE A 87 -7.75 24.26 12.89
N LYS A 88 -6.62 24.76 12.38
CA LYS A 88 -6.26 26.18 12.46
C LYS A 88 -6.71 26.95 11.22
N ALA A 89 -6.59 26.34 10.04
CA ALA A 89 -6.87 27.00 8.77
C ALA A 89 -7.44 26.00 7.75
N PRO A 90 -8.71 25.57 7.92
CA PRO A 90 -9.29 24.47 7.14
C PRO A 90 -9.30 24.77 5.63
N ARG A 91 -9.66 26.00 5.23
CA ARG A 91 -9.66 26.41 3.82
C ARG A 91 -8.26 26.47 3.18
N VAL A 92 -7.24 26.85 3.97
CA VAL A 92 -5.85 26.87 3.49
C VAL A 92 -5.35 25.45 3.31
N PHE A 93 -5.65 24.59 4.27
CA PHE A 93 -5.32 23.17 4.21
C PHE A 93 -6.03 22.46 3.03
N GLU A 94 -7.33 22.71 2.84
CA GLU A 94 -8.11 22.18 1.72
C GLU A 94 -7.47 22.52 0.37
N ARG A 95 -7.20 23.80 0.12
CA ARG A 95 -6.56 24.26 -1.11
C ARG A 95 -5.19 23.63 -1.29
N ALA A 96 -4.39 23.56 -0.23
CA ALA A 96 -3.08 22.95 -0.28
C ALA A 96 -3.15 21.45 -0.61
N LEU A 97 -4.10 20.72 -0.02
CA LEU A 97 -4.35 19.31 -0.30
C LEU A 97 -4.76 19.11 -1.76
N VAL A 98 -5.73 19.88 -2.24
CA VAL A 98 -6.22 19.82 -3.63
C VAL A 98 -5.08 20.07 -4.62
N HIS A 99 -4.27 21.10 -4.41
CA HIS A 99 -3.09 21.36 -5.25
C HIS A 99 -2.02 20.28 -5.11
N GLY A 100 -1.86 19.71 -3.92
CA GLY A 100 -0.89 18.65 -3.63
C GLY A 100 -1.16 17.34 -4.36
N LEU A 101 -2.41 17.08 -4.76
CA LEU A 101 -2.79 15.89 -5.52
C LEU A 101 -2.01 15.73 -6.84
N ARG A 102 -1.68 16.82 -7.54
CA ARG A 102 -0.87 16.80 -8.78
C ARG A 102 0.63 16.63 -8.53
N GLY A 103 1.09 16.84 -7.29
CA GLY A 103 2.50 17.03 -6.95
C GLY A 103 2.78 18.50 -6.68
N GLY A 104 3.25 18.80 -5.47
CA GLY A 104 3.51 20.17 -5.04
C GLY A 104 4.92 20.64 -5.40
N GLY A 105 5.05 21.90 -5.80
CA GLY A 105 6.36 22.56 -6.00
C GLY A 105 7.24 22.59 -4.73
N TRP A 106 6.65 22.39 -3.54
CA TRP A 106 7.40 22.21 -2.28
C TRP A 106 8.28 20.97 -2.28
N ALA A 107 7.95 19.96 -3.06
CA ALA A 107 8.72 18.74 -3.08
C ALA A 107 9.97 18.79 -3.98
N ALA A 108 10.06 19.81 -4.84
CA ALA A 108 11.30 20.08 -5.58
C ALA A 108 12.31 20.88 -4.74
N THR A 109 11.90 21.49 -3.61
CA THR A 109 12.72 22.45 -2.87
C THR A 109 13.42 21.88 -1.64
N ASP A 110 12.90 20.80 -1.03
CA ASP A 110 13.40 20.32 0.27
C ASP A 110 14.11 18.95 0.25
N GLY A 111 14.52 18.44 -0.92
CA GLY A 111 15.25 17.15 -1.02
C GLY A 111 14.43 15.91 -0.61
N ASN A 112 13.18 16.10 -0.20
CA ASN A 112 12.21 15.04 0.05
C ASN A 112 11.48 14.73 -1.26
N THR A 113 11.49 13.47 -1.70
CA THR A 113 10.74 13.07 -2.89
C THR A 113 9.27 13.37 -2.68
N ALA A 114 8.68 14.20 -3.56
CA ALA A 114 7.25 14.48 -3.58
C ALA A 114 6.46 13.17 -3.54
N SER A 115 5.62 12.96 -2.55
CA SER A 115 4.59 11.93 -2.60
C SER A 115 3.24 12.59 -2.83
N SER A 116 2.65 12.34 -3.99
CA SER A 116 1.29 12.76 -4.33
C SER A 116 0.55 11.61 -5.01
N VAL A 117 -0.76 11.76 -5.18
CA VAL A 117 -1.54 10.79 -5.97
C VAL A 117 -0.96 10.68 -7.38
N ALA A 118 -0.78 11.79 -8.10
CA ALA A 118 -0.19 11.78 -9.44
C ALA A 118 1.24 11.20 -9.46
N TYR A 119 2.07 11.50 -8.45
CA TYR A 119 3.40 10.92 -8.36
C TYR A 119 3.35 9.39 -8.25
N ASN A 120 2.54 8.85 -7.34
CA ASN A 120 2.41 7.42 -7.14
C ASN A 120 1.86 6.71 -8.40
N LEU A 121 0.88 7.31 -9.09
CA LEU A 121 0.35 6.79 -10.36
C LEU A 121 1.40 6.79 -11.47
N ARG A 122 2.21 7.85 -11.57
CA ARG A 122 3.31 7.92 -12.54
C ARG A 122 4.39 6.88 -12.26
N CYS A 123 4.76 6.70 -10.99
CA CYS A 123 5.72 5.67 -10.58
C CYS A 123 5.18 4.26 -10.82
N LEU A 124 3.88 4.02 -10.58
CA LEU A 124 3.20 2.77 -10.92
C LEU A 124 3.33 2.49 -12.42
N ARG A 125 3.02 3.47 -13.27
CA ARG A 125 3.15 3.37 -14.73
C ARG A 125 4.59 3.11 -15.17
N GLN A 126 5.57 3.80 -14.59
CA GLN A 126 6.99 3.61 -14.89
C GLN A 126 7.47 2.19 -14.55
N CYS A 127 7.09 1.66 -13.38
CA CYS A 127 7.42 0.27 -13.01
C CYS A 127 6.83 -0.72 -14.01
N ALA A 128 5.58 -0.48 -14.43
CA ALA A 128 4.90 -1.34 -15.39
C ALA A 128 5.60 -1.38 -16.77
N GLN A 129 6.25 -0.28 -17.21
CA GLN A 129 6.86 -0.19 -18.55
C GLN A 129 7.91 -1.28 -18.79
N SER A 130 8.63 -1.67 -17.74
CA SER A 130 9.64 -2.74 -17.79
C SER A 130 9.06 -4.15 -17.63
N LEU A 131 7.73 -4.30 -17.62
CA LEU A 131 7.01 -5.54 -17.31
C LEU A 131 5.98 -5.94 -18.38
N ARG A 132 6.03 -5.38 -19.59
CA ARG A 132 5.03 -5.62 -20.65
C ARG A 132 4.86 -7.10 -21.00
N GLU A 133 5.91 -7.90 -20.88
CA GLU A 133 5.91 -9.35 -21.11
C GLU A 133 5.34 -10.17 -19.92
N ARG A 134 4.96 -9.50 -18.83
CA ARG A 134 4.45 -10.11 -17.60
C ARG A 134 3.05 -9.64 -17.21
N LEU A 135 2.62 -8.49 -17.73
CA LEU A 135 1.28 -7.96 -17.54
C LEU A 135 0.41 -8.37 -18.74
N SER A 136 -0.87 -8.66 -18.50
CA SER A 136 -1.81 -8.80 -19.62
C SER A 136 -2.01 -7.44 -20.29
N PRO A 137 -2.39 -7.39 -21.58
CA PRO A 137 -2.68 -6.14 -22.28
C PRO A 137 -3.70 -5.27 -21.53
N GLU A 138 -4.73 -5.88 -20.94
CA GLU A 138 -5.78 -5.17 -20.19
C GLU A 138 -5.24 -4.59 -18.88
N HIS A 139 -4.39 -5.34 -18.15
CA HIS A 139 -3.77 -4.82 -16.92
C HIS A 139 -2.83 -3.65 -17.23
N TRP A 140 -2.06 -3.77 -18.31
CA TRP A 140 -1.21 -2.70 -18.80
C TRP A 140 -2.02 -1.44 -19.15
N GLN A 141 -3.15 -1.59 -19.86
CA GLN A 141 -4.04 -0.49 -20.21
C GLN A 141 -4.61 0.21 -18.97
N LEU A 142 -5.11 -0.55 -17.99
CA LEU A 142 -5.64 0.04 -16.75
C LEU A 142 -4.61 0.93 -16.02
N ILE A 143 -3.33 0.52 -15.99
CA ILE A 143 -2.26 1.29 -15.37
C ILE A 143 -1.96 2.58 -16.15
N GLN A 144 -2.00 2.54 -17.48
CA GLN A 144 -1.80 3.72 -18.32
C GLN A 144 -2.96 4.72 -18.14
N GLU A 145 -4.19 4.21 -18.24
CA GLU A 145 -5.41 5.00 -18.16
C GLU A 145 -5.57 5.69 -16.81
N VAL A 146 -5.24 5.03 -15.68
CA VAL A 146 -5.40 5.68 -14.37
C VAL A 146 -4.49 6.90 -14.19
N ASP A 147 -3.24 6.85 -14.69
CA ASP A 147 -2.30 7.98 -14.63
C ASP A 147 -2.79 9.13 -15.52
N GLU A 148 -3.07 8.82 -16.79
CA GLU A 148 -3.48 9.79 -17.81
C GLU A 148 -4.82 10.45 -17.47
N HIS A 149 -5.85 9.65 -17.13
CA HIS A 149 -7.17 10.17 -16.76
C HIS A 149 -7.12 10.97 -15.46
N PHE A 150 -6.34 10.55 -14.46
CA PHE A 150 -6.26 11.31 -13.21
C PHE A 150 -5.71 12.72 -13.45
N GLU A 151 -4.60 12.84 -14.20
CA GLU A 151 -4.01 14.13 -14.52
C GLU A 151 -4.97 15.02 -15.33
N GLN A 152 -5.59 14.47 -16.38
CA GLN A 152 -6.50 15.22 -17.25
C GLN A 152 -7.73 15.74 -16.50
N HIS A 153 -8.41 14.89 -15.73
CA HIS A 153 -9.60 15.32 -15.00
C HIS A 153 -9.27 16.31 -13.89
N LEU A 154 -8.16 16.11 -13.17
CA LEU A 154 -7.75 17.04 -12.12
C LEU A 154 -7.33 18.40 -12.70
N GLU A 155 -6.68 18.42 -13.86
CA GLU A 155 -6.34 19.66 -14.57
C GLU A 155 -7.59 20.44 -14.99
N ALA A 156 -8.58 19.76 -15.57
CA ALA A 156 -9.85 20.38 -15.96
C ALA A 156 -10.54 21.05 -14.75
N VAL A 157 -10.67 20.31 -13.65
CA VAL A 157 -11.30 20.80 -12.41
C VAL A 157 -10.55 22.00 -11.80
N LEU A 158 -9.22 22.03 -11.89
CA LEU A 158 -8.42 23.16 -11.40
C LEU A 158 -8.49 24.39 -12.31
N ALA A 159 -8.64 24.19 -13.62
CA ALA A 159 -8.70 25.27 -14.60
C ALA A 159 -10.04 26.01 -14.56
N GLU A 160 -11.16 25.31 -14.34
CA GLU A 160 -12.51 25.89 -14.29
C GLU A 160 -12.74 26.83 -13.10
N GLY A 161 -11.99 26.67 -12.01
CA GLY A 161 -12.23 27.36 -10.75
C GLY A 161 -11.49 28.70 -10.54
N GLU A 162 -10.86 29.30 -11.56
CA GLU A 162 -9.95 30.45 -11.39
C GLU A 162 -8.89 30.21 -10.27
N GLY A 163 -8.43 28.95 -10.13
CA GLY A 163 -7.54 28.52 -9.04
C GLY A 163 -8.24 28.02 -7.76
N HIS A 164 -9.56 27.85 -7.77
CA HIS A 164 -10.36 27.25 -6.70
C HIS A 164 -11.24 26.11 -7.24
N ALA A 165 -10.72 24.88 -7.22
CA ALA A 165 -11.53 23.70 -7.54
C ALA A 165 -12.57 23.43 -6.45
N ALA A 166 -13.82 23.17 -6.85
CA ALA A 166 -14.87 22.79 -5.92
C ALA A 166 -14.62 21.36 -5.37
N ALA A 167 -14.75 21.20 -4.06
CA ALA A 167 -14.51 19.91 -3.39
C ALA A 167 -15.28 18.72 -4.00
N PRO A 168 -16.57 18.84 -4.40
CA PRO A 168 -17.30 17.75 -5.03
C PRO A 168 -16.67 17.24 -6.34
N ASP A 169 -16.11 18.14 -7.15
CA ASP A 169 -15.50 17.76 -8.43
C ASP A 169 -14.18 17.01 -8.19
N VAL A 170 -13.37 17.49 -7.25
CA VAL A 170 -12.12 16.81 -6.83
C VAL A 170 -12.43 15.43 -6.24
N LEU A 171 -13.47 15.32 -5.40
CA LEU A 171 -13.95 14.04 -4.88
C LEU A 171 -14.37 13.10 -6.00
N GLY A 172 -15.01 13.61 -7.07
CA GLY A 172 -15.35 12.86 -8.27
C GLY A 172 -14.13 12.32 -9.02
N VAL A 173 -13.05 13.10 -9.12
CA VAL A 173 -11.77 12.64 -9.70
C VAL A 173 -11.16 11.53 -8.85
N LEU A 174 -11.08 11.73 -7.54
CA LEU A 174 -10.53 10.74 -6.60
C LEU A 174 -11.36 9.44 -6.59
N ALA A 175 -12.69 9.52 -6.70
CA ALA A 175 -13.56 8.35 -6.79
C ALA A 175 -13.29 7.53 -8.06
N ARG A 176 -13.11 8.19 -9.21
CA ARG A 176 -12.74 7.51 -10.47
C ARG A 176 -11.38 6.82 -10.37
N ALA A 177 -10.39 7.49 -9.77
CA ALA A 177 -9.07 6.89 -9.53
C ALA A 177 -9.14 5.68 -8.60
N ALA A 178 -9.94 5.74 -7.53
CA ALA A 178 -10.16 4.61 -6.62
C ALA A 178 -10.75 3.40 -7.36
N THR A 179 -11.74 3.60 -8.23
CA THR A 179 -12.33 2.53 -9.05
C THR A 179 -11.31 1.89 -10.00
N HIS A 180 -10.47 2.69 -10.66
CA HIS A 180 -9.42 2.16 -11.55
C HIS A 180 -8.35 1.38 -10.77
N LEU A 181 -7.91 1.90 -9.62
CA LEU A 181 -6.96 1.19 -8.75
C LEU A 181 -7.53 -0.14 -8.25
N ALA A 182 -8.82 -0.19 -7.90
CA ALA A 182 -9.49 -1.44 -7.57
C ALA A 182 -9.48 -2.44 -8.74
N ALA A 183 -9.68 -1.98 -9.97
CA ALA A 183 -9.58 -2.83 -11.17
C ALA A 183 -8.15 -3.33 -11.41
N ILE A 184 -7.13 -2.48 -11.22
CA ILE A 184 -5.70 -2.87 -11.27
C ILE A 184 -5.41 -3.94 -10.22
N THR A 185 -5.85 -3.74 -8.98
CA THR A 185 -5.72 -4.70 -7.89
C THR A 185 -6.40 -6.03 -8.20
N GLY A 186 -7.59 -6.00 -8.81
CA GLY A 186 -8.27 -7.20 -9.31
C GLY A 186 -7.46 -7.91 -10.39
N ALA A 187 -6.90 -7.19 -11.36
CA ALA A 187 -6.06 -7.76 -12.40
C ALA A 187 -4.76 -8.39 -11.84
N GLN A 188 -4.11 -7.73 -10.88
CA GLN A 188 -2.95 -8.25 -10.17
C GLN A 188 -3.29 -9.52 -9.38
N THR A 189 -4.47 -9.54 -8.76
CA THR A 189 -4.91 -10.66 -7.94
C THR A 189 -5.35 -11.82 -8.80
N ASP A 190 -6.07 -11.62 -9.91
CA ASP A 190 -6.73 -12.74 -10.60
C ASP A 190 -6.01 -13.23 -11.87
N ARG A 191 -5.20 -12.38 -12.51
CA ARG A 191 -4.70 -12.65 -13.88
C ARG A 191 -3.19 -12.88 -13.98
N MET A 192 -2.45 -12.77 -12.88
CA MET A 192 -1.00 -12.99 -12.87
C MET A 192 -0.63 -14.40 -12.40
N THR A 193 0.35 -15.06 -13.03
CA THR A 193 0.89 -16.32 -12.52
C THR A 193 1.51 -16.11 -11.14
N ARG A 194 1.30 -17.05 -10.21
CA ARG A 194 1.79 -16.97 -8.83
C ARG A 194 3.23 -17.45 -8.81
N ASP A 195 4.12 -16.71 -9.46
CA ASP A 195 5.57 -16.89 -9.43
C ASP A 195 6.23 -15.94 -8.42
N ASP A 196 7.55 -15.89 -8.37
CA ASP A 196 8.26 -15.08 -7.36
C ASP A 196 8.05 -13.59 -7.58
N GLY A 197 7.92 -13.16 -8.84
CA GLY A 197 7.63 -11.77 -9.17
C GLY A 197 6.28 -11.34 -8.63
N TRP A 198 5.25 -12.17 -8.77
CA TRP A 198 3.95 -11.90 -8.16
C TRP A 198 3.99 -11.90 -6.63
N ARG A 199 4.80 -12.77 -6.01
CA ARG A 199 5.00 -12.76 -4.55
C ARG A 199 5.64 -11.47 -4.07
N LEU A 200 6.66 -10.98 -4.77
CA LEU A 200 7.31 -9.70 -4.45
C LEU A 200 6.36 -8.52 -4.63
N LEU A 201 5.54 -8.52 -5.68
CA LEU A 201 4.45 -7.54 -5.83
C LEU A 201 3.50 -7.58 -4.62
N SER A 202 3.04 -8.79 -4.25
CA SER A 202 2.14 -8.98 -3.12
C SER A 202 2.77 -8.52 -1.79
N VAL A 203 4.05 -8.83 -1.55
CA VAL A 203 4.79 -8.37 -0.37
C VAL A 203 4.93 -6.84 -0.36
N GLY A 204 5.28 -6.23 -1.50
CA GLY A 204 5.37 -4.78 -1.63
C GLY A 204 4.06 -4.09 -1.23
N ARG A 205 2.91 -4.61 -1.67
CA ARG A 205 1.60 -4.12 -1.24
C ARG A 205 1.37 -4.25 0.27
N GLN A 206 1.66 -5.43 0.83
CA GLN A 206 1.44 -5.66 2.25
C GLN A 206 2.35 -4.79 3.13
N ILE A 207 3.56 -4.44 2.69
CA ILE A 207 4.45 -3.53 3.41
C ILE A 207 3.80 -2.15 3.57
N GLU A 208 3.33 -1.57 2.47
CA GLU A 208 2.68 -0.25 2.49
C GLU A 208 1.37 -0.27 3.27
N ARG A 209 0.62 -1.36 3.18
CA ARG A 209 -0.62 -1.56 3.94
C ARG A 209 -0.35 -1.64 5.45
N LEU A 210 0.63 -2.46 5.85
CA LEU A 210 1.00 -2.62 7.27
C LEU A 210 1.46 -1.29 7.85
N ASP A 211 2.34 -0.58 7.15
CA ASP A 211 2.86 0.71 7.58
C ASP A 211 1.75 1.75 7.75
N MET A 212 0.91 1.93 6.73
CA MET A 212 -0.17 2.94 6.75
C MET A 212 -1.23 2.64 7.81
N LEU A 213 -1.72 1.40 7.89
CA LEU A 213 -2.78 1.04 8.84
C LEU A 213 -2.30 1.05 10.29
N ALA A 214 -1.09 0.55 10.55
CA ALA A 214 -0.53 0.58 11.90
C ALA A 214 -0.24 2.02 12.35
N HIS A 215 0.32 2.86 11.48
CA HIS A 215 0.54 4.28 11.77
C HIS A 215 -0.78 4.99 12.06
N ALA A 216 -1.79 4.84 11.20
CA ALA A 216 -3.07 5.52 11.37
C ALA A 216 -3.81 5.08 12.64
N LEU A 217 -3.75 3.79 12.99
CA LEU A 217 -4.33 3.29 14.23
C LEU A 217 -3.57 3.81 15.45
N ALA A 218 -2.23 3.85 15.42
CA ALA A 218 -1.42 4.37 16.51
C ALA A 218 -1.75 5.84 16.79
N LEU A 219 -1.72 6.69 15.75
CA LEU A 219 -2.13 8.10 15.87
C LEU A 219 -3.58 8.22 16.36
N GLY A 220 -4.47 7.34 15.92
CA GLY A 220 -5.86 7.35 16.34
C GLY A 220 -6.03 7.13 17.83
N PHE A 221 -5.27 6.22 18.41
CA PHE A 221 -5.25 6.01 19.85
C PHE A 221 -4.50 7.11 20.60
N GLU A 222 -3.41 7.67 20.05
CA GLU A 222 -2.71 8.84 20.61
C GLU A 222 -3.62 10.08 20.72
N HIS A 223 -4.52 10.28 19.75
CA HIS A 223 -5.49 11.39 19.75
C HIS A 223 -6.87 10.99 20.31
N HIS A 224 -6.99 9.85 20.97
CA HIS A 224 -8.24 9.39 21.62
C HIS A 224 -9.46 9.28 20.68
N LEU A 225 -9.26 8.97 19.39
CA LEU A 225 -10.36 8.85 18.42
C LEU A 225 -11.39 7.78 18.79
N HIS A 226 -10.97 6.75 19.53
CA HIS A 226 -11.85 5.67 19.98
C HIS A 226 -12.92 6.14 20.98
N GLU A 227 -12.74 7.31 21.59
CA GLU A 227 -13.69 7.94 22.51
C GLU A 227 -14.72 8.83 21.78
N ALA A 228 -14.44 9.23 20.53
CA ALA A 228 -15.29 10.11 19.72
C ALA A 228 -16.08 9.34 18.67
N ASP A 229 -17.32 9.75 18.41
CA ASP A 229 -18.23 9.04 17.48
C ASP A 229 -17.71 9.03 16.04
N ASP A 230 -17.29 10.20 15.55
CA ASP A 230 -16.71 10.36 14.21
C ASP A 230 -15.28 9.80 14.13
N GLY A 231 -14.51 9.88 15.23
CA GLY A 231 -13.20 9.25 15.37
C GLY A 231 -13.25 7.72 15.27
N PHE A 232 -14.18 7.08 15.98
CA PHE A 232 -14.39 5.63 15.92
C PHE A 232 -14.82 5.20 14.52
N ALA A 233 -15.73 5.95 13.89
CA ALA A 233 -16.15 5.72 12.51
C ALA A 233 -14.99 5.87 11.52
N LEU A 234 -14.12 6.87 11.71
CA LEU A 234 -12.93 7.08 10.89
C LEU A 234 -11.95 5.90 11.00
N LEU A 235 -11.67 5.42 12.21
CA LEU A 235 -10.80 4.26 12.43
C LEU A 235 -11.28 3.04 11.65
N LEU A 236 -12.58 2.72 11.73
CA LEU A 236 -13.18 1.65 10.94
C LEU A 236 -13.13 1.92 9.43
N GLY A 237 -13.34 3.16 9.01
CA GLY A 237 -13.32 3.58 7.61
C GLY A 237 -11.94 3.42 6.95
N LEU A 238 -10.86 3.77 7.66
CA LEU A 238 -9.49 3.61 7.17
C LEU A 238 -9.15 2.13 6.90
N PHE A 239 -9.68 1.23 7.74
CA PHE A 239 -9.55 -0.22 7.61
C PHE A 239 -10.64 -0.88 6.74
N ASP A 240 -11.51 -0.11 6.06
CA ASP A 240 -12.60 -0.64 5.22
C ASP A 240 -13.51 -1.64 5.98
N SER A 241 -13.68 -1.43 7.29
CA SER A 241 -14.25 -2.39 8.22
C SER A 241 -15.58 -1.93 8.83
N VAL A 242 -16.15 -0.82 8.36
CA VAL A 242 -17.42 -0.27 8.88
C VAL A 242 -18.57 -1.27 8.77
N ILE A 243 -18.72 -1.91 7.61
CA ILE A 243 -19.82 -2.87 7.36
C ILE A 243 -19.62 -4.13 8.21
N THR A 244 -18.41 -4.70 8.18
CA THR A 244 -18.04 -5.90 8.95
C THR A 244 -18.24 -5.70 10.44
N TYR A 245 -17.78 -4.57 10.98
CA TYR A 245 -17.90 -4.24 12.39
C TYR A 245 -19.37 -4.12 12.81
N ARG A 246 -20.20 -3.44 12.02
CA ARG A 246 -21.65 -3.32 12.28
C ARG A 246 -22.33 -4.69 12.27
N ALA A 247 -21.98 -5.57 11.33
CA ALA A 247 -22.55 -6.90 11.21
C ALA A 247 -22.18 -7.81 12.41
N GLN A 248 -20.93 -7.75 12.88
CA GLN A 248 -20.44 -8.62 13.96
C GLN A 248 -20.80 -8.09 15.36
N PHE A 249 -20.72 -6.78 15.57
CA PHE A 249 -20.79 -6.17 16.91
C PHE A 249 -21.99 -5.24 17.11
N GLN A 250 -22.94 -5.21 16.16
CA GLN A 250 -24.21 -4.46 16.27
C GLN A 250 -24.01 -2.98 16.62
N ALA A 251 -22.96 -2.36 16.04
CA ALA A 251 -22.59 -0.96 16.27
C ALA A 251 -22.24 -0.58 17.72
N ARG A 252 -21.86 -1.56 18.57
CA ARG A 252 -21.21 -1.28 19.87
C ARG A 252 -19.95 -0.44 19.67
N ARG A 253 -19.69 0.52 20.56
CA ARG A 253 -18.47 1.34 20.51
C ARG A 253 -17.56 0.96 21.65
N GLU A 254 -16.79 -0.10 21.45
CA GLU A 254 -15.97 -0.71 22.48
C GLU A 254 -14.59 -0.99 21.89
N VAL A 255 -13.53 -0.74 22.68
CA VAL A 255 -12.13 -0.93 22.23
C VAL A 255 -11.83 -2.40 21.96
N LEU A 256 -12.32 -3.32 22.79
CA LEU A 256 -12.05 -4.76 22.62
C LEU A 256 -12.53 -5.31 21.26
N PRO A 257 -13.80 -5.12 20.83
CA PRO A 257 -14.24 -5.47 19.48
C PRO A 257 -13.48 -4.74 18.36
N LEU A 258 -13.11 -3.47 18.57
CA LEU A 258 -12.35 -2.70 17.59
C LEU A 258 -10.98 -3.34 17.34
N LEU A 259 -10.23 -3.63 18.41
CA LEU A 259 -8.92 -4.27 18.31
C LEU A 259 -9.02 -5.70 17.81
N HIS A 260 -10.05 -6.45 18.23
CA HIS A 260 -10.32 -7.78 17.70
C HIS A 260 -10.42 -7.74 16.17
N LEU A 261 -11.23 -6.83 15.60
CA LEU A 261 -11.44 -6.77 14.16
C LEU A 261 -10.25 -6.16 13.38
N LEU A 262 -9.66 -5.08 13.88
CA LEU A 262 -8.66 -4.31 13.14
C LEU A 262 -7.23 -4.84 13.31
N VAL A 263 -6.94 -5.51 14.43
CA VAL A 263 -5.59 -5.97 14.77
C VAL A 263 -5.49 -7.49 14.68
N LEU A 264 -6.37 -8.23 15.37
CA LEU A 264 -6.22 -9.67 15.59
C LEU A 264 -6.92 -10.56 14.54
N ASP A 265 -8.00 -10.10 13.91
CA ASP A 265 -8.82 -10.90 12.99
C ASP A 265 -7.98 -11.43 11.83
N THR A 266 -8.01 -12.74 11.54
CA THR A 266 -7.16 -13.31 10.49
C THR A 266 -7.88 -13.65 9.19
N ASP A 267 -9.16 -13.28 9.10
CA ASP A 267 -10.02 -13.42 7.93
C ASP A 267 -10.35 -12.06 7.30
N ASN A 268 -10.17 -10.96 8.03
CA ASN A 268 -10.29 -9.61 7.49
C ASN A 268 -9.02 -9.19 6.71
N PRO A 269 -9.07 -8.95 5.38
CA PRO A 269 -7.90 -8.63 4.57
C PRO A 269 -7.24 -7.27 4.86
N ARG A 270 -7.86 -6.48 5.72
CA ARG A 270 -7.36 -5.19 6.18
C ARG A 270 -6.85 -5.21 7.62
N SER A 271 -7.04 -6.29 8.37
CA SER A 271 -6.48 -6.38 9.72
C SER A 271 -4.95 -6.51 9.69
N LEU A 272 -4.29 -6.08 10.77
CA LEU A 272 -2.83 -6.19 10.86
C LEU A 272 -2.37 -7.66 10.88
N ALA A 273 -3.11 -8.55 11.56
CA ALA A 273 -2.84 -9.98 11.59
C ALA A 273 -2.85 -10.60 10.18
N TRP A 274 -3.91 -10.36 9.40
CA TRP A 274 -4.00 -10.91 8.04
C TRP A 274 -2.89 -10.38 7.13
N VAL A 275 -2.58 -9.08 7.23
CA VAL A 275 -1.54 -8.42 6.42
C VAL A 275 -0.16 -9.02 6.74
N ALA A 276 0.19 -9.13 8.02
CA ALA A 276 1.46 -9.71 8.45
C ALA A 276 1.57 -11.20 8.09
N ARG A 277 0.51 -11.98 8.29
CA ARG A 277 0.45 -13.40 7.92
C ARG A 277 0.62 -13.59 6.41
N THR A 278 -0.13 -12.84 5.60
CA THR A 278 -0.05 -12.91 4.15
C THR A 278 1.36 -12.60 3.66
N MET A 279 1.98 -11.54 4.20
CA MET A 279 3.35 -11.18 3.87
C MET A 279 4.33 -12.31 4.21
N ARG A 280 4.23 -12.88 5.42
CA ARG A 280 5.05 -14.00 5.89
C ARG A 280 4.91 -15.22 4.98
N ASP A 281 3.70 -15.58 4.58
CA ASP A 281 3.45 -16.73 3.72
C ASP A 281 4.00 -16.54 2.31
N ARG A 282 3.93 -15.32 1.77
CA ARG A 282 4.54 -15.00 0.46
C ARG A 282 6.06 -15.10 0.54
N LEU A 283 6.68 -14.58 1.59
CA LEU A 283 8.13 -14.67 1.82
C LEU A 283 8.60 -16.12 2.00
N ARG A 284 7.89 -16.93 2.79
CA ARG A 284 8.20 -18.37 2.98
C ARG A 284 8.27 -19.15 1.67
N LYS A 285 7.47 -18.78 0.67
CA LYS A 285 7.52 -19.41 -0.65
C LYS A 285 8.74 -19.00 -1.48
N LEU A 286 9.43 -17.92 -1.11
CA LEU A 286 10.72 -17.53 -1.70
C LEU A 286 11.90 -18.31 -1.08
N ALA A 287 11.70 -19.05 0.01
CA ALA A 287 12.75 -19.77 0.74
C ALA A 287 13.48 -20.83 -0.09
N ARG A 288 12.90 -21.26 -1.22
CA ARG A 288 13.55 -22.16 -2.18
C ARG A 288 14.90 -21.67 -2.68
N HIS A 289 15.14 -20.38 -2.58
CA HIS A 289 16.34 -19.72 -3.09
C HIS A 289 17.35 -19.36 -1.99
N ASP A 290 16.86 -19.05 -0.78
CA ASP A 290 17.67 -18.69 0.38
C ASP A 290 16.82 -18.85 1.66
N ALA A 291 16.90 -20.04 2.27
CA ALA A 291 16.07 -20.38 3.42
C ALA A 291 16.44 -19.56 4.66
N ASP A 292 17.75 -19.36 4.90
CA ASP A 292 18.26 -18.65 6.07
C ASP A 292 17.86 -17.18 6.04
N TRP A 293 17.98 -16.53 4.87
CA TRP A 293 17.52 -15.15 4.70
C TRP A 293 16.02 -15.03 4.91
N VAL A 294 15.21 -15.93 4.31
CA VAL A 294 13.76 -15.91 4.50
C VAL A 294 13.37 -16.13 5.96
N GLN A 295 14.04 -17.03 6.67
CA GLN A 295 13.80 -17.25 8.10
C GLN A 295 14.11 -15.98 8.90
N ALA A 296 15.24 -15.31 8.63
CA ALA A 296 15.61 -14.07 9.31
C ALA A 296 14.58 -12.95 9.09
N VAL A 297 14.18 -12.69 7.84
CA VAL A 297 13.22 -11.60 7.55
C VAL A 297 11.81 -11.90 8.06
N THR A 298 11.39 -13.17 8.05
CA THR A 298 10.06 -13.55 8.55
C THR A 298 9.97 -13.56 10.07
N ALA A 299 11.09 -13.80 10.77
CA ALA A 299 11.19 -13.66 12.22
C ALA A 299 11.11 -12.20 12.69
N GLY A 300 11.56 -11.25 11.87
CA GLY A 300 11.43 -9.82 12.15
C GLY A 300 10.03 -9.23 11.91
N LEU A 301 9.09 -10.00 11.34
CA LEU A 301 7.73 -9.54 11.11
C LEU A 301 6.85 -9.70 12.36
N PRO A 302 5.98 -8.72 12.67
CA PRO A 302 5.07 -8.80 13.81
C PRO A 302 4.09 -9.97 13.66
N ASN A 303 3.59 -10.50 14.78
CA ASN A 303 2.55 -11.53 14.77
C ASN A 303 1.29 -11.09 15.54
N PRO A 304 0.47 -10.17 14.99
CA PRO A 304 -0.65 -9.59 15.72
C PRO A 304 -1.72 -10.59 16.15
N GLU A 305 -1.84 -11.73 15.47
CA GLU A 305 -2.79 -12.81 15.82
C GLU A 305 -2.51 -13.47 17.18
N GLU A 306 -1.28 -13.35 17.69
CA GLU A 306 -0.84 -13.91 18.97
C GLU A 306 -0.76 -12.86 20.10
N TRP A 307 -1.08 -11.59 19.82
CA TRP A 307 -0.98 -10.55 20.83
C TRP A 307 -2.09 -10.64 21.88
N PRO A 308 -1.78 -10.46 23.18
CA PRO A 308 -2.77 -10.50 24.25
C PRO A 308 -3.74 -9.31 24.15
N LEU A 309 -4.99 -9.58 23.77
CA LEU A 309 -6.01 -8.55 23.53
C LEU A 309 -6.32 -7.70 24.77
N ASP A 310 -6.30 -8.31 25.95
CA ASP A 310 -6.50 -7.66 27.24
C ASP A 310 -5.37 -6.67 27.58
N GLU A 311 -4.12 -7.04 27.30
CA GLU A 311 -2.97 -6.15 27.47
C GLU A 311 -3.04 -4.96 26.50
N LEU A 312 -3.36 -5.22 25.22
CA LEU A 312 -3.51 -4.16 24.22
C LEU A 312 -4.66 -3.18 24.55
N ALA A 313 -5.76 -3.69 25.11
CA ALA A 313 -6.90 -2.88 25.51
C ALA A 313 -6.72 -2.19 26.87
N SER A 314 -5.67 -2.52 27.62
CA SER A 314 -5.38 -1.86 28.90
C SER A 314 -4.91 -0.42 28.71
N THR A 315 -5.15 0.41 29.72
CA THR A 315 -4.73 1.82 29.76
C THR A 315 -3.78 2.06 30.92
N ASP A 316 -2.87 3.00 30.74
CA ASP A 316 -2.05 3.54 31.84
C ASP A 316 -2.86 4.49 32.74
N ASP A 317 -2.23 5.04 33.79
CA ASP A 317 -2.84 5.99 34.73
C ASP A 317 -3.38 7.26 34.04
N GLN A 318 -2.96 7.54 32.81
CA GLN A 318 -3.39 8.69 32.00
C GLN A 318 -4.47 8.30 30.98
N GLY A 319 -4.97 7.06 31.01
CA GLY A 319 -5.98 6.57 30.07
C GLY A 319 -5.40 6.21 28.69
N ARG A 320 -4.07 6.10 28.54
CA ARG A 320 -3.45 5.83 27.23
C ARG A 320 -3.21 4.35 27.02
N HIS A 321 -3.48 3.89 25.80
CA HIS A 321 -3.21 2.52 25.36
C HIS A 321 -1.73 2.31 24.98
N GLY A 322 -0.82 2.46 25.95
CA GLY A 322 0.62 2.48 25.70
C GLY A 322 1.16 1.21 25.02
N ALA A 323 0.74 0.02 25.49
CA ALA A 323 1.15 -1.26 24.92
C ALA A 323 0.73 -1.40 23.44
N LEU A 324 -0.52 -1.02 23.13
CA LEU A 324 -1.03 -0.99 21.76
C LEU A 324 -0.24 -0.03 20.87
N ILE A 325 -0.07 1.23 21.30
CA ILE A 325 0.63 2.25 20.52
C ILE A 325 2.07 1.78 20.20
N ALA A 326 2.78 1.24 21.18
CA ALA A 326 4.13 0.70 20.97
C ALA A 326 4.15 -0.47 19.98
N ALA A 327 3.19 -1.40 20.09
CA ALA A 327 3.08 -2.54 19.16
C ALA A 327 2.80 -2.09 17.72
N LEU A 328 1.91 -1.10 17.54
CA LEU A 328 1.59 -0.53 16.23
C LEU A 328 2.77 0.24 15.61
N GLN A 329 3.50 1.03 16.41
CA GLN A 329 4.73 1.67 15.95
C GLN A 329 5.80 0.64 15.55
N GLY A 330 5.86 -0.49 16.28
CA GLY A 330 6.69 -1.65 15.93
C GLY A 330 6.35 -2.26 14.57
N CYS A 331 5.05 -2.39 14.23
CA CYS A 331 4.61 -2.84 12.89
C CYS A 331 5.13 -1.93 11.77
N SER A 332 5.00 -0.61 11.92
CA SER A 332 5.51 0.38 10.95
C SER A 332 7.03 0.27 10.78
N ALA A 333 7.78 0.16 11.88
CA ALA A 333 9.23 -0.02 11.85
C ALA A 333 9.64 -1.33 11.16
N ALA A 334 8.94 -2.44 11.43
CA ALA A 334 9.20 -3.73 10.80
C ALA A 334 8.94 -3.70 9.29
N ALA A 335 7.85 -3.04 8.85
CA ALA A 335 7.53 -2.88 7.42
C ALA A 335 8.64 -2.13 6.67
N ARG A 336 9.16 -1.03 7.24
CA ARG A 336 10.28 -0.26 6.68
C ARG A 336 11.58 -1.06 6.66
N THR A 337 11.89 -1.76 7.75
CA THR A 337 13.08 -2.61 7.84
C THR A 337 13.07 -3.72 6.79
N LEU A 338 11.93 -4.40 6.61
CA LEU A 338 11.78 -5.43 5.58
C LEU A 338 11.96 -4.87 4.16
N SER A 339 11.40 -3.68 3.92
CA SER A 339 11.56 -2.96 2.65
C SER A 339 13.03 -2.79 2.27
N ASP A 340 13.83 -2.31 3.22
CA ASP A 340 15.25 -2.03 3.00
C ASP A 340 16.03 -3.33 2.82
N GLU A 341 15.69 -4.37 3.59
CA GLU A 341 16.31 -5.69 3.49
C GLU A 341 16.05 -6.37 2.14
N ILE A 342 14.81 -6.33 1.65
CA ILE A 342 14.45 -6.84 0.32
C ILE A 342 15.23 -6.08 -0.76
N SER A 343 15.28 -4.74 -0.65
CA SER A 343 15.98 -3.90 -1.63
C SER A 343 17.47 -4.21 -1.68
N ARG A 344 18.11 -4.28 -0.51
CA ARG A 344 19.53 -4.58 -0.34
C ARG A 344 19.89 -6.00 -0.79
N ARG A 345 19.02 -6.98 -0.56
CA ARG A 345 19.32 -8.39 -0.87
C ARG A 345 19.02 -8.73 -2.33
N LEU A 346 17.89 -8.27 -2.87
CA LEU A 346 17.34 -8.77 -4.13
C LEU A 346 17.58 -7.83 -5.33
N PHE A 347 17.79 -6.53 -5.11
CA PHE A 347 17.86 -5.53 -6.17
C PHE A 347 19.23 -4.87 -6.34
N VAL A 348 20.24 -5.26 -5.54
CA VAL A 348 21.60 -4.73 -5.73
C VAL A 348 22.19 -5.28 -7.03
N HIS A 349 22.17 -4.45 -8.07
CA HIS A 349 22.77 -4.70 -9.37
C HIS A 349 24.30 -4.63 -9.27
N VAL A 350 24.96 -5.71 -8.89
CA VAL A 350 26.41 -5.83 -9.12
C VAL A 350 26.60 -6.01 -10.62
N VAL A 351 27.43 -5.16 -11.23
CA VAL A 351 27.76 -5.07 -12.68
C VAL A 351 28.35 -6.39 -13.27
N SER A 352 28.42 -7.48 -12.52
CA SER A 352 28.72 -8.79 -13.10
C SER A 352 27.48 -9.29 -13.86
N ALA A 353 27.60 -9.37 -15.19
CA ALA A 353 26.55 -9.77 -16.14
C ALA A 353 25.94 -11.18 -15.95
N ASP A 354 26.18 -11.86 -14.82
CA ASP A 354 25.76 -13.26 -14.62
C ASP A 354 25.22 -13.61 -13.23
N ARG A 355 24.92 -12.64 -12.34
CA ARG A 355 24.10 -12.95 -11.16
C ARG A 355 22.62 -13.02 -11.56
N ARG A 356 22.23 -14.16 -12.13
CA ARG A 356 20.84 -14.60 -12.07
C ARG A 356 20.54 -14.86 -10.58
N VAL A 357 19.86 -13.91 -9.94
CA VAL A 357 19.50 -14.00 -8.50
C VAL A 357 18.65 -15.25 -8.22
N TRP A 358 17.99 -15.79 -9.25
CA TRP A 358 17.10 -16.92 -9.17
C TRP A 358 17.39 -17.87 -10.36
N GLN A 359 18.27 -18.87 -10.16
CA GLN A 359 18.42 -20.03 -11.03
C GLN A 359 17.77 -21.25 -10.39
#